data_AF-A0A921L281-F1
#
_entry.id   AF-A0A921L281-F1
#
_cell.length_a   1.000
_cell.length_b   1.000
_cell.length_c   1.000
_cell.angle_alpha   90.00
_cell.angle_beta   90.00
_cell.angle_gamma   90.00
#
_symmetry.space_group_name_H-M   'P 1'
#
loop_
_entity.id
_entity.type
_entity.pdbx_description
1 polymer ?
#
loop_
_entity_poly.entity_id
_entity_poly.type
_entity_poly.pdbx_seq_one_letter_code
_entity_poly.pdbx_strand_id
1 'polypeptide(L)'
;MREREKLFSALENQNIDRILDVLFRRLYTLRNQIIHGGATFNSSVNREQLKTGCNILSLFLPVMLEIMMKNHNEMDWGKPFYPVVKG
;
A
#
# COMPACT_ATOMS: atom_id res chain seq x y z
N MET A 1 0.08 -20.45 8.16
CA MET A 1 0.37 -20.45 9.61
C MET A 1 1.63 -19.67 9.94
N ARG A 2 2.81 -20.05 9.43
CA ARG A 2 4.11 -19.42 9.75
C ARG A 2 4.21 -17.90 9.60
N GLU A 3 3.65 -17.28 8.55
CA GLU A 3 3.79 -15.82 8.37
C GLU A 3 2.93 -15.00 9.33
N ARG A 4 1.77 -15.55 9.73
CA ARG A 4 0.85 -14.88 10.66
C ARG A 4 1.41 -14.89 12.08
N GLU A 5 1.98 -16.01 12.53
CA GLU A 5 2.68 -16.10 13.81
C GLU A 5 3.86 -15.13 13.88
N LYS A 6 4.68 -15.08 12.82
CA LYS A 6 5.78 -14.12 12.72
C LYS A 6 5.31 -12.67 12.73
N LEU A 7 4.16 -12.36 12.10
CA LEU A 7 3.57 -11.02 12.15
C LEU A 7 3.09 -10.66 13.56
N PHE A 8 2.44 -11.58 14.28
CA PHE A 8 2.00 -11.33 15.65
C PHE A 8 3.19 -11.12 16.59
N SER A 9 4.23 -11.94 16.47
CA SER A 9 5.47 -11.71 17.21
C SER A 9 6.13 -10.37 16.84
N ALA A 10 6.10 -9.96 15.57
CA ALA A 10 6.59 -8.64 15.15
C ALA A 10 5.74 -7.50 15.76
N LEU A 11 4.43 -7.66 15.87
CA LEU A 11 3.54 -6.71 16.55
C LEU A 11 3.87 -6.59 18.04
N GLU A 12 4.03 -7.73 18.73
CA GLU A 12 4.40 -7.76 20.15
C GLU A 12 5.74 -7.07 20.41
N ASN A 13 6.71 -7.30 19.53
CA ASN A 13 8.05 -6.72 19.64
C ASN A 13 8.19 -5.33 18.99
N GLN A 14 7.09 -4.72 18.51
CA GLN A 14 7.09 -3.44 17.81
C GLN A 14 8.11 -3.36 16.66
N ASN A 15 8.33 -4.48 15.97
CA ASN A 15 9.20 -4.54 14.80
C ASN A 15 8.45 -3.92 13.60
N ILE A 16 8.54 -2.59 13.49
CA ILE A 16 7.79 -1.78 12.53
C ILE A 16 8.20 -2.11 11.09
N ASP A 17 9.48 -2.35 10.84
CA ASP A 17 10.02 -2.74 9.54
C ASP A 17 9.35 -3.99 8.99
N ARG A 18 9.22 -5.06 9.80
CA ARG A 18 8.53 -6.29 9.38
C ARG A 18 7.04 -6.08 9.19
N ILE A 19 6.41 -5.29 10.05
CA ILE A 19 4.97 -4.98 9.94
C ILE A 19 4.69 -4.26 8.62
N LEU A 20 5.50 -3.24 8.29
CA LEU A 20 5.37 -2.48 7.05
C LEU A 20 5.64 -3.35 5.81
N ASP A 21 6.67 -4.21 5.83
CA ASP A 21 6.94 -5.16 4.73
C ASP A 21 5.70 -6.03 4.45
N VAL A 22 5.15 -6.65 5.49
CA VAL A 22 3.98 -7.52 5.34
C VAL A 22 2.76 -6.73 4.88
N LEU A 23 2.55 -5.52 5.40
CA LEU A 23 1.44 -4.66 5.03
C LEU A 23 1.52 -4.24 3.55
N PHE A 24 2.66 -3.75 3.08
CA PHE A 24 2.83 -3.34 1.69
C PHE A 24 2.72 -4.52 0.72
N ARG A 25 3.25 -5.70 1.08
CA ARG A 25 3.08 -6.92 0.29
C ARG A 25 1.61 -7.31 0.14
N ARG A 26 0.81 -7.18 1.21
CA ARG A 26 -0.65 -7.44 1.15
C ARG A 26 -1.39 -6.43 0.29
N LEU A 27 -1.05 -5.14 0.38
CA LEU A 27 -1.60 -4.11 -0.49
C LEU A 27 -1.26 -4.37 -1.97
N TYR A 28 -0.04 -4.82 -2.25
CA TYR A 28 0.37 -5.20 -3.60
C TYR A 28 -0.42 -6.41 -4.13
N THR A 29 -0.61 -7.45 -3.31
CA THR A 29 -1.49 -8.58 -3.66
C THR A 29 -2.92 -8.12 -3.96
N LEU A 30 -3.48 -7.23 -3.13
CA LEU A 30 -4.82 -6.69 -3.33
C LEU A 30 -4.92 -5.89 -4.64
N ARG A 31 -3.92 -5.05 -4.95
CA ARG A 31 -3.82 -4.35 -6.24
C ARG A 31 -3.80 -5.33 -7.41
N ASN A 32 -3.02 -6.42 -7.31
CA ASN A 32 -2.98 -7.44 -8.35
C ASN A 32 -4.33 -8.15 -8.54
N GLN A 33 -5.06 -8.42 -7.46
CA GLN A 33 -6.41 -8.98 -7.55
C GLN A 33 -7.37 -8.05 -8.30
N ILE A 34 -7.30 -6.74 -8.05
CA ILE A 34 -8.17 -5.76 -8.73
C ILE A 34 -7.85 -5.71 -10.23
N ILE A 35 -6.57 -5.60 -10.58
CA ILE A 35 -6.13 -5.42 -11.96
C ILE A 35 -6.31 -6.69 -12.81
N HIS A 36 -6.09 -7.88 -12.22
CA HIS A 36 -6.10 -9.15 -12.95
C HIS A 36 -7.42 -9.94 -12.83
N GLY A 37 -8.52 -9.29 -12.44
CA GLY A 37 -9.85 -9.89 -12.47
C GLY A 37 -10.21 -10.76 -11.25
N GLY A 38 -9.42 -10.71 -10.18
CA GLY A 38 -9.78 -11.26 -8.87
C GLY A 38 -10.87 -10.47 -8.14
N ALA A 39 -11.26 -9.30 -8.65
CA ALA A 39 -12.43 -8.53 -8.23
C ALA A 39 -13.50 -8.57 -9.33
N THR A 40 -14.40 -9.55 -9.28
CA THR A 40 -15.48 -9.71 -10.27
C THR A 40 -16.56 -8.64 -10.13
N PHE A 41 -17.22 -8.32 -11.24
CA PHE A 41 -18.31 -7.34 -11.29
C PHE A 41 -19.45 -7.73 -10.32
N ASN A 42 -19.91 -6.77 -9.53
CA ASN A 42 -20.93 -6.95 -8.48
C ASN A 42 -20.60 -7.99 -7.37
N SER A 43 -19.35 -8.44 -7.27
CA SER A 43 -18.91 -9.30 -6.17
C SER A 43 -18.67 -8.50 -4.89
N SER A 44 -19.13 -9.07 -3.77
CA SER A 44 -18.90 -8.57 -2.41
C SER A 44 -17.64 -9.14 -1.77
N VAL A 45 -17.08 -10.23 -2.32
CA VAL A 45 -16.05 -11.08 -1.67
C VAL A 45 -14.81 -10.28 -1.25
N ASN A 46 -14.38 -9.30 -2.05
CA ASN A 46 -13.14 -8.55 -1.82
C ASN A 46 -13.41 -7.09 -1.41
N ARG A 47 -14.68 -6.68 -1.21
CA ARG A 47 -15.03 -5.26 -1.00
C ARG A 47 -14.57 -4.73 0.34
N GLU A 48 -14.67 -5.53 1.39
CA GLU A 48 -14.14 -5.12 2.71
C GLU A 48 -12.62 -5.00 2.69
N GLN A 49 -11.93 -5.95 2.07
CA GLN A 49 -10.46 -5.89 1.92
C GLN A 49 -10.03 -4.67 1.12
N LEU A 50 -10.74 -4.34 0.04
CA LEU A 50 -10.53 -3.12 -0.73
C LEU A 50 -10.72 -1.86 0.13
N LYS A 51 -11.84 -1.77 0.86
CA LYS A 51 -12.12 -0.62 1.73
C LYS A 51 -11.04 -0.45 2.80
N THR A 52 -10.64 -1.53 3.46
CA THR A 52 -9.55 -1.50 4.45
C THR A 52 -8.22 -1.13 3.81
N GLY A 53 -7.90 -1.68 2.64
CA GLY A 53 -6.69 -1.33 1.89
C GLY A 53 -6.62 0.14 1.51
N CYS A 54 -7.72 0.72 1.03
CA CYS A 54 -7.84 2.15 0.75
C CYS A 54 -7.65 3.00 2.02
N ASN A 55 -8.29 2.64 3.14
CA ASN A 55 -8.15 3.37 4.40
C ASN A 55 -6.70 3.36 4.89
N ILE A 56 -6.02 2.21 4.79
CA ILE A 56 -4.61 2.09 5.14
C ILE A 56 -3.74 2.97 4.23
N LEU A 57 -3.94 2.91 2.91
CA LEU A 57 -3.20 3.74 1.95
C LEU A 57 -3.39 5.24 2.22
N SER A 58 -4.60 5.67 2.57
CA SER A 58 -4.88 7.08 2.92
C SER A 58 -4.07 7.58 4.12
N LEU A 59 -3.67 6.71 5.03
CA LEU A 59 -2.79 7.07 6.15
C LEU A 59 -1.33 7.24 5.71
N PHE A 60 -0.87 6.42 4.76
CA PHE A 60 0.51 6.46 4.29
C PHE A 60 0.78 7.51 3.23
N LEU A 61 -0.21 7.83 2.39
CA LEU A 61 -0.04 8.76 1.28
C LEU A 61 0.53 10.13 1.71
N PRO A 62 0.02 10.80 2.76
CA PRO A 62 0.57 12.08 3.21
C PRO A 62 2.05 11.96 3.60
N VAL A 63 2.41 10.91 4.32
CA VAL A 63 3.79 10.68 4.79
C VAL A 63 4.72 10.37 3.62
N MET A 64 4.28 9.54 2.66
CA MET A 64 5.04 9.26 1.45
C MET A 64 5.30 10.54 0.64
N LEU A 65 4.27 11.37 0.44
CA LEU A 65 4.40 12.64 -0.25
C LEU A 65 5.34 13.60 0.48
N GLU A 66 5.24 13.68 1.81
CA GLU A 66 6.13 14.50 2.63
C GLU A 66 7.59 14.07 2.47
N ILE A 67 7.87 12.75 2.50
CA ILE A 67 9.22 12.21 2.30
C ILE A 67 9.74 12.57 0.89
N MET A 68 8.92 12.37 -0.14
CA MET A 68 9.30 12.71 -1.52
C MET A 68 9.60 14.20 -1.67
N MET A 69 8.75 15.06 -1.10
CA MET A 69 8.92 16.52 -1.13
C MET A 69 10.14 16.97 -0.34
N LYS A 70 10.48 16.34 0.78
CA LYS A 70 11.66 16.70 1.58
C LYS A 70 12.98 16.31 0.90
N ASN A 71 12.99 15.21 0.15
CA ASN A 71 14.20 14.64 -0.44
C ASN A 71 14.29 14.87 -1.96
N HIS A 72 13.55 15.83 -2.49
CA HIS A 72 13.43 16.07 -3.93
C HIS A 72 14.75 16.49 -4.63
N ASN A 73 15.71 17.01 -3.87
CA ASN A 73 17.03 17.41 -4.40
C ASN A 73 18.04 16.27 -4.40
N GLU A 74 17.84 15.25 -3.58
CA GLU A 74 18.78 14.15 -3.37
C GLU A 74 18.43 12.93 -4.24
N MET A 75 17.16 12.80 -4.65
CA MET A 75 16.65 11.65 -5.38
C MET A 75 15.73 12.09 -6.52
N ASP A 76 16.01 11.59 -7.74
CA ASP A 76 15.08 11.70 -8.86
C ASP A 76 13.99 10.63 -8.72
N TRP A 77 12.77 11.06 -8.42
CA TRP A 77 11.58 10.21 -8.30
C TRP A 77 10.95 9.85 -9.66
N GLY A 78 11.54 10.34 -10.76
CA GLY A 78 11.05 10.15 -12.12
C GLY A 78 9.91 11.10 -12.51
N LYS A 79 9.53 11.05 -13.79
CA LYS A 79 8.41 11.83 -14.31
C LYS A 79 7.08 11.17 -13.93
N PRO A 80 6.05 11.96 -13.56
CA PRO A 80 4.72 11.40 -13.30
C PRO A 80 4.18 10.75 -14.58
N PHE A 81 3.60 9.55 -14.45
CA PHE A 81 2.94 8.85 -15.56
C PHE A 81 1.74 9.63 -16.12
N TYR A 82 1.10 10.43 -15.28
CA TYR A 82 -0.04 11.27 -15.62
C TYR A 82 0.26 12.72 -15.20
N PRO A 83 1.02 13.48 -16.01
CA PRO A 83 1.36 14.86 -15.70
C PRO A 83 0.10 15.74 -15.74
N VAL A 84 0.10 16.80 -14.93
CA VAL A 84 -0.93 17.84 -15.02
C VAL A 84 -0.84 18.51 -16.39
N VAL A 85 -1.92 18.42 -17.16
CA VAL A 85 -2.04 19.14 -18.44
C VAL A 85 -2.62 20.51 -18.13
N LYS A 86 -1.95 21.58 -18.58
CA LYS A 86 -2.54 22.92 -18.53
C LYS A 86 -3.73 22.95 -19.49
N GLY A 87 -4.91 23.31 -18.97
CA GLY A 87 -6.09 23.59 -19.78
C GLY A 87 -5.91 24.84 -20.64
#